data_AF-A0A3Q8CC05-F1
#
_entry.id   AF-A0A3Q8CC05-F1
#
_cell.length_a   1.000
_cell.length_b   1.000
_cell.length_c   1.000
_cell.angle_alpha   90.00
_cell.angle_beta   90.00
_cell.angle_gamma   90.00
#
_symmetry.space_group_name_H-M   'P 1'
#
loop_
_entity.id
_entity.type
_entity.pdbx_description
1 polymer ?
#
loop_
_entity_poly.entity_id
_entity_poly.type
_entity_poly.pdbx_seq_one_letter_code
_entity_poly.pdbx_strand_id
1 'polypeptide(L)'
;MKLTDEKKSNQVEIRYLSELYRQLTQQQKVAKKYAAKFWFLFLIAAILIIYYPFINKFRDLLNLLTFLAFGATFAIAFYQLKLTNDLKLRLIAIDAKYFALTGQHLISNP
;
A
#
# COMPACT_ATOMS: atom_id res chain seq x y z
N MET A 1 22.61 38.64 0.74
CA MET A 1 22.76 37.38 -0.03
C MET A 1 22.05 36.17 0.59
N LYS A 2 21.94 36.03 1.93
CA LYS A 2 21.26 34.87 2.58
C LYS A 2 19.77 34.66 2.24
N LEU A 3 18.97 35.72 2.06
CA LEU A 3 17.51 35.63 1.83
C LEU A 3 17.13 35.03 0.46
N THR A 4 18.00 35.18 -0.54
CA THR A 4 17.83 34.63 -1.89
C THR A 4 18.12 33.13 -1.95
N ASP A 5 19.05 32.65 -1.12
CA ASP A 5 19.37 31.23 -0.99
C ASP A 5 18.28 30.48 -0.20
N GLU A 6 17.71 31.09 0.84
CA GLU A 6 16.56 30.53 1.57
C GLU A 6 15.31 30.41 0.69
N LYS A 7 15.00 31.41 -0.14
CA LYS A 7 13.87 31.33 -1.08
C LYS A 7 14.05 30.25 -2.15
N LYS A 8 15.27 30.10 -2.69
CA LYS A 8 15.57 29.01 -3.64
C LYS A 8 15.54 27.64 -2.98
N SER A 9 16.06 27.52 -1.76
CA SER A 9 16.05 26.28 -0.98
C SER A 9 14.61 25.83 -0.68
N ASN A 10 13.76 26.74 -0.22
CA ASN A 10 12.34 26.44 0.02
C ASN A 10 11.60 26.01 -1.25
N GLN A 11 11.88 26.63 -2.42
CA GLN A 11 11.27 26.21 -3.69
C GLN A 11 11.70 24.81 -4.15
N VAL A 12 12.95 24.42 -3.92
CA VAL A 12 13.45 23.07 -4.23
C VAL A 12 12.81 22.05 -3.29
N GLU A 13 12.68 22.37 -2.00
CA GLU A 13 12.06 21.50 -1.01
C GLU A 13 10.56 21.30 -1.25
N ILE A 14 9.84 22.36 -1.64
CA ILE A 14 8.43 22.32 -2.06
C ILE A 14 8.26 21.40 -3.28
N ARG A 15 9.12 21.52 -4.32
CA ARG A 15 9.10 20.62 -5.48
C ARG A 15 9.34 19.17 -5.07
N TYR A 16 10.36 18.93 -4.26
CA TYR A 16 10.71 17.60 -3.78
C TYR A 16 9.55 16.95 -3.00
N LEU A 17 8.92 17.69 -2.08
CA LEU A 17 7.75 17.22 -1.32
C LEU A 17 6.57 16.89 -2.22
N SER A 18 6.30 17.73 -3.24
CA SER A 18 5.22 17.48 -4.21
C SER A 18 5.45 16.23 -5.07
N GLU A 19 6.70 15.98 -5.47
CA GLU A 19 7.07 14.85 -6.31
C GLU A 19 7.08 13.54 -5.51
N LEU A 20 7.57 13.59 -4.26
CA LEU A 20 7.49 12.49 -3.31
C LEU A 20 6.03 12.12 -2.99
N TYR A 21 5.17 13.12 -2.79
CA TYR A 21 3.73 12.91 -2.58
C TYR A 21 3.07 12.23 -3.78
N ARG A 22 3.41 12.65 -5.01
CA ARG A 22 2.92 11.99 -6.24
C ARG A 22 3.38 10.54 -6.35
N GLN A 23 4.65 10.25 -6.10
CA GLN A 23 5.18 8.89 -6.14
C GLN A 23 4.50 7.97 -5.12
N LEU A 24 4.31 8.45 -3.88
CA LEU A 24 3.62 7.70 -2.82
C LEU A 24 2.14 7.47 -3.14
N THR A 25 1.47 8.47 -3.73
CA THR A 25 0.07 8.33 -4.19
C THR A 25 -0.04 7.28 -5.32
N GLN A 26 0.93 7.25 -6.22
CA GLN A 26 0.98 6.26 -7.30
C GLN A 26 1.24 4.85 -6.74
N GLN A 27 2.16 4.69 -5.79
CA GLN A 27 2.37 3.42 -5.09
C GLN A 27 1.11 2.95 -4.36
N GLN A 28 0.36 3.86 -3.73
CA GLN A 28 -0.91 3.52 -3.07
C GLN A 28 -1.98 3.05 -4.07
N LYS A 29 -2.11 3.70 -5.23
CA LYS A 29 -3.04 3.26 -6.29
C LYS A 29 -2.66 1.87 -6.81
N VAL A 30 -1.37 1.63 -7.01
CA VAL A 30 -0.82 0.35 -7.46
C VAL A 30 -1.07 -0.73 -6.41
N ALA A 31 -0.78 -0.46 -5.14
CA ALA A 31 -1.04 -1.38 -4.02
C ALA A 31 -2.53 -1.76 -3.92
N LYS A 32 -3.46 -0.80 -4.05
CA LYS A 32 -4.90 -1.09 -4.10
C LYS A 32 -5.29 -1.99 -5.28
N LYS A 33 -4.69 -1.78 -6.46
CA LYS A 33 -4.95 -2.61 -7.65
C LYS A 33 -4.46 -4.05 -7.45
N TYR A 34 -3.29 -4.23 -6.83
CA TYR A 34 -2.76 -5.57 -6.51
C TYR A 34 -3.55 -6.25 -5.38
N ALA A 35 -4.04 -5.50 -4.40
CA ALA A 35 -4.91 -6.01 -3.35
C ALA A 35 -6.16 -6.68 -3.93
N ALA A 36 -6.86 -6.01 -4.86
CA ALA A 36 -8.05 -6.56 -5.49
C ALA A 36 -7.77 -7.87 -6.25
N LYS A 37 -6.66 -7.92 -7.01
CA LYS A 37 -6.24 -9.14 -7.72
C LYS A 37 -5.91 -10.29 -6.76
N PHE A 38 -5.25 -9.99 -5.65
CA PHE A 38 -4.94 -10.96 -4.60
C PHE A 38 -6.22 -11.55 -3.99
N TRP A 39 -7.18 -10.71 -3.61
CA TRP A 39 -8.47 -11.17 -3.07
C TRP A 39 -9.27 -12.01 -4.06
N PHE A 40 -9.22 -11.68 -5.36
CA PHE A 40 -9.86 -12.49 -6.41
C PHE A 40 -9.23 -13.88 -6.55
N LEU A 41 -7.89 -13.95 -6.62
CA LEU A 41 -7.17 -15.24 -6.67
C LEU A 41 -7.37 -16.06 -5.40
N PHE A 42 -7.41 -15.39 -4.24
CA PHE A 42 -7.67 -16.02 -2.96
C PHE A 42 -9.08 -16.64 -2.91
N LEU A 43 -10.10 -15.95 -3.42
CA LEU A 43 -11.46 -16.48 -3.49
C LEU A 43 -11.52 -17.77 -4.32
N ILE A 44 -10.86 -17.78 -5.48
CA ILE A 44 -10.78 -18.97 -6.35
C ILE A 44 -10.11 -20.13 -5.61
N ALA A 45 -8.98 -19.88 -4.94
CA ALA A 45 -8.28 -20.89 -4.15
C ALA A 45 -9.17 -21.43 -3.01
N ALA A 46 -9.88 -20.57 -2.29
CA ALA A 46 -10.80 -20.96 -1.23
C ALA A 46 -11.95 -21.84 -1.74
N ILE A 47 -12.54 -21.50 -2.89
CA ILE A 47 -13.59 -22.33 -3.51
C ILE A 47 -13.03 -23.70 -3.88
N LEU A 48 -11.84 -23.76 -4.51
CA LEU A 48 -11.17 -25.02 -4.85
C LEU A 48 -10.95 -25.90 -3.63
N ILE A 49 -10.55 -25.31 -2.51
CA ILE A 49 -10.34 -25.99 -1.22
C ILE A 49 -11.67 -26.57 -0.68
N ILE A 50 -12.76 -25.81 -0.71
CA ILE A 50 -14.08 -26.23 -0.19
C ILE A 50 -14.66 -27.40 -1.00
N TYR A 51 -14.48 -27.41 -2.32
CA TYR A 51 -14.92 -28.50 -3.19
C TYR A 51 -13.94 -29.69 -3.23
N TYR A 52 -12.76 -29.56 -2.62
CA TYR A 52 -11.73 -30.60 -2.62
C TYR A 52 -11.96 -31.86 -1.77
N PRO A 53 -12.64 -31.84 -0.60
CA PRO A 53 -12.82 -33.04 0.24
C PRO A 53 -13.62 -34.18 -0.42
N PHE A 54 -14.20 -33.95 -1.60
CA PHE A 54 -14.78 -34.99 -2.46
C PHE A 54 -13.71 -35.86 -3.16
N ILE A 55 -12.43 -35.49 -3.12
CA ILE A 55 -11.29 -36.20 -3.71
C ILE A 55 -10.49 -36.88 -2.57
N ASN A 56 -10.96 -38.04 -2.12
CA ASN A 56 -10.62 -38.64 -0.82
C ASN A 56 -9.18 -39.18 -0.61
N LYS A 57 -8.26 -39.09 -1.58
CA LYS A 57 -6.97 -39.84 -1.52
C LYS A 57 -5.80 -39.12 -0.83
N PHE A 58 -5.86 -37.81 -0.56
CA PHE A 58 -4.71 -37.03 -0.05
C PHE A 58 -5.02 -36.06 1.10
N ARG A 59 -6.06 -36.34 1.90
CA ARG A 59 -6.62 -35.43 2.93
C ARG A 59 -5.56 -34.77 3.84
N ASP A 60 -4.63 -35.53 4.40
CA ASP A 60 -3.69 -35.00 5.40
C ASP A 60 -2.63 -34.06 4.79
N LEU A 61 -2.08 -34.42 3.63
CA LEU A 61 -1.14 -33.56 2.91
C LEU A 61 -1.82 -32.25 2.46
N LEU A 62 -3.08 -32.35 2.04
CA LEU A 62 -3.88 -31.20 1.61
C LEU A 62 -4.24 -30.26 2.76
N ASN A 63 -4.59 -30.81 3.95
CA ASN A 63 -4.84 -30.03 5.16
C ASN A 63 -3.61 -29.18 5.54
N LEU A 64 -2.41 -29.76 5.41
CA LEU A 64 -1.17 -29.06 5.69
C LEU A 64 -0.92 -27.93 4.67
N LEU A 65 -1.15 -28.19 3.38
CA LEU A 65 -1.09 -27.18 2.32
C LEU A 65 -2.10 -26.05 2.50
N THR A 66 -3.33 -26.37 2.93
CA THR A 66 -4.36 -25.36 3.20
C THR A 66 -3.99 -24.48 4.38
N PHE A 67 -3.48 -25.08 5.46
CA PHE A 67 -3.02 -24.34 6.63
C PHE A 67 -1.85 -23.41 6.26
N LEU A 68 -0.90 -23.91 5.47
CA LEU A 68 0.22 -23.11 4.97
C LEU A 68 -0.26 -21.96 4.07
N ALA A 69 -1.17 -22.24 3.14
CA ALA A 69 -1.75 -21.24 2.24
C ALA A 69 -2.54 -20.17 3.01
N PHE A 70 -3.29 -20.57 4.04
CA PHE A 70 -4.02 -19.65 4.90
C PHE A 70 -3.05 -18.75 5.69
N GLY A 71 -2.00 -19.31 6.29
CA GLY A 71 -0.97 -18.55 7.00
C GLY A 71 -0.24 -17.56 6.08
N ALA A 72 0.15 -17.99 4.88
CA ALA A 72 0.77 -17.14 3.88
C ALA A 72 -0.17 -16.00 3.43
N THR A 73 -1.45 -16.31 3.22
CA THR A 73 -2.45 -15.31 2.84
C THR A 73 -2.62 -14.27 3.95
N PHE A 74 -2.72 -14.71 5.19
CA PHE A 74 -2.86 -13.82 6.34
C PHE A 74 -1.65 -12.90 6.50
N ALA A 75 -0.43 -13.42 6.34
CA ALA A 75 0.79 -12.62 6.35
C ALA A 75 0.81 -11.57 5.23
N ILE A 76 0.40 -11.93 4.01
CA ILE A 76 0.32 -11.01 2.87
C ILE A 76 -0.74 -9.93 3.11
N ALA A 77 -1.92 -10.29 3.64
CA ALA A 77 -2.98 -9.34 3.96
C ALA A 77 -2.53 -8.36 5.05
N PHE A 78 -1.88 -8.85 6.11
CA PHE A 78 -1.34 -8.01 7.16
C PHE A 78 -0.23 -7.07 6.66
N TYR A 79 0.66 -7.58 5.80
CA TYR A 79 1.69 -6.76 5.14
C TYR A 79 1.07 -5.66 4.29
N GLN A 80 0.06 -5.96 3.47
CA GLN A 80 -0.65 -4.95 2.67
C GLN A 80 -1.36 -3.90 3.55
N LEU A 81 -1.98 -4.32 4.65
CA LEU A 81 -2.62 -3.41 5.60
C LEU A 81 -1.58 -2.45 6.23
N LYS A 82 -0.47 -3.01 6.71
CA LYS A 82 0.64 -2.24 7.30
C LYS A 82 1.25 -1.26 6.29
N LEU A 83 1.51 -1.72 5.06
CA LEU A 83 2.05 -0.90 3.98
C LEU A 83 1.09 0.25 3.64
N THR A 84 -0.21 -0.03 3.52
CA THR A 84 -1.22 0.98 3.18
C THR A 84 -1.36 2.04 4.29
N ASN A 85 -1.31 1.63 5.55
CA ASN A 85 -1.32 2.56 6.68
C ASN A 85 -0.03 3.39 6.79
N ASP A 86 1.15 2.78 6.59
CA ASP A 86 2.42 3.52 6.62
C ASP A 86 2.48 4.54 5.48
N LEU A 87 2.04 4.15 4.27
CA LEU A 87 1.90 5.07 3.13
C LEU A 87 0.94 6.22 3.43
N LYS A 88 -0.22 5.94 4.06
CA LYS A 88 -1.19 6.98 4.43
C LYS A 88 -0.60 7.95 5.46
N LEU A 89 0.09 7.43 6.48
CA LEU A 89 0.74 8.26 7.51
C LEU A 89 1.86 9.13 6.91
N ARG A 90 2.68 8.56 6.02
CA ARG A 90 3.72 9.30 5.29
C ARG A 90 3.13 10.40 4.41
N LEU A 91 2.04 10.11 3.69
CA LEU A 91 1.34 11.12 2.87
C LEU A 91 0.82 12.28 3.72
N ILE A 92 0.20 11.98 4.88
CA ILE A 92 -0.28 13.01 5.83
C ILE A 92 0.90 13.82 6.39
N ALA A 93 2.01 13.18 6.74
CA ALA A 93 3.19 13.87 7.25
C ALA A 93 3.82 14.80 6.19
N ILE A 94 3.84 14.39 4.92
CA ILE A 94 4.31 15.22 3.80
C ILE A 94 3.37 16.39 3.55
N ASP A 95 2.05 16.17 3.55
CA ASP A 95 1.05 17.23 3.39
C ASP A 95 1.14 18.26 4.53
N ALA A 96 1.30 17.81 5.77
CA ALA A 96 1.47 18.69 6.93
C ALA A 96 2.76 19.54 6.83
N LYS A 97 3.88 18.95 6.39
CA LYS A 97 5.13 19.68 6.15
C LYS A 97 4.99 20.70 5.02
N TYR A 98 4.32 20.33 3.94
CA TYR A 98 4.07 21.23 2.82
C TYR A 98 3.16 22.39 3.22
N PHE A 99 2.10 22.13 3.99
CA PHE A 99 1.20 23.16 4.53
C PHE A 99 1.95 24.12 5.46
N ALA A 100 2.83 23.62 6.33
CA ALA A 100 3.65 24.47 7.19
C ALA A 100 4.57 25.43 6.39
N LEU A 101 5.03 25.00 5.21
CA LEU A 101 5.93 25.80 4.35
C LEU A 101 5.18 26.74 3.39
N THR A 102 3.97 26.40 2.97
CA THR A 102 3.27 27.09 1.85
C THR A 102 1.89 27.65 2.22
N GLY A 103 1.32 27.25 3.36
CA GLY A 103 -0.07 27.57 3.73
C GLY A 103 -1.14 26.89 2.88
N GLN A 104 -0.76 25.95 2.00
CA GLN A 104 -1.66 25.23 1.09
C GLN A 104 -1.54 23.72 1.29
N HIS A 105 -2.64 22.98 1.08
CA HIS A 105 -2.62 21.52 1.07
C HIS A 105 -2.23 21.01 -0.32
N LEU A 106 -1.46 19.92 -0.39
CA LEU A 106 -1.20 19.20 -1.64
C LEU A 106 -2.43 18.43 -2.13
N ILE A 107 -3.39 18.17 -1.23
CA ILE A 107 -4.65 17.47 -1.52
C ILE A 107 -5.56 18.25 -2.49
N SER A 108 -5.42 19.59 -2.60
CA SER A 108 -6.32 20.44 -3.39
C SER A 108 -5.94 20.67 -4.86
N ASN A 109 -4.80 20.13 -5.33
CA ASN A 109 -4.47 20.13 -6.76
C ASN A 109 -4.60 18.69 -7.31
N PRO A 110 -5.74 18.35 -7.95
CA PRO A 110 -5.94 17.03 -8.55
C PRO A 110 -4.92 16.68 -9.64
#